data_AF-A0A972AR05-F1
#
_entry.id   AF-A0A972AR05-F1
#
_cell.length_a   1.000
_cell.length_b   1.000
_cell.length_c   1.000
_cell.angle_alpha   90.00
_cell.angle_beta   90.00
_cell.angle_gamma   90.00
#
_symmetry.space_group_name_H-M   'P 1'
#
loop_
_entity.id
_entity.type
_entity.pdbx_description
1 polymer ?
#
loop_
_entity_poly.entity_id
_entity_poly.type
_entity_poly.pdbx_seq_one_letter_code
_entity_poly.pdbx_strand_id
1 'polypeptide(L)'
;MALILVLGLAISKNGDNLISYVFKDESFLFLLKKAIVGIAFRYGFMALSNLPITILNIAVVTAFILMIYYGIKRRSVTVVVLFSGSIFTLVMLTLVQGSVTPYRACQVFGFFSAFVFMLAFQLVQQSKRTSRLKAVVGILACLLVFHQANNLNRCFYIDHLRYQQDVNTVNMLAARVTSEFDVTNKPVVFTGKNEVSDIIKRYTQLDSETWQYRLFRKTEKALDFPTEKYLKIKDSIKISDVIGKSYLPWGVTAFGEVNTELLKFFSYEGFDFKQGTKEMYDEALVSAKSMESWPQQGAIVDMGEFILVNFGVQN
;
A
#
# COMPACT_ATOMS: atom_id res chain seq x y z
N MET A 1 -12.44 18.23 16.00
CA MET A 1 -13.92 18.27 16.07
C MET A 1 -14.55 19.26 15.10
N ALA A 2 -14.15 20.54 15.07
CA ALA A 2 -14.81 21.56 14.24
C ALA A 2 -14.90 21.22 12.74
N LEU A 3 -13.82 20.74 12.11
CA LEU A 3 -13.82 20.42 10.67
C LEU A 3 -14.76 19.25 10.30
N ILE A 4 -14.93 18.29 11.22
CA ILE A 4 -15.73 17.07 11.00
C ILE A 4 -17.21 17.38 11.11
N LEU A 5 -17.57 18.23 12.08
CA LEU A 5 -18.91 18.78 12.26
C LEU A 5 -19.32 19.64 11.06
N VAL A 6 -18.41 20.45 10.52
CA VAL A 6 -18.67 21.31 9.34
C VAL A 6 -18.81 20.49 8.05
N LEU A 7 -18.05 19.41 7.90
CA LEU A 7 -18.03 18.60 6.67
C LEU A 7 -18.97 17.38 6.69
N GLY A 8 -19.64 17.10 7.81
CA GLY A 8 -20.59 15.99 7.91
C GLY A 8 -19.98 14.60 7.67
N LEU A 9 -18.71 14.41 8.05
CA LEU A 9 -17.98 13.19 7.68
C LEU A 9 -18.37 11.99 8.55
N ALA A 10 -18.70 10.87 7.91
CA ALA A 10 -18.91 9.59 8.58
C ALA A 10 -17.58 9.06 9.15
N ILE A 11 -17.53 8.87 10.47
CA ILE A 11 -16.31 8.49 11.18
C ILE A 11 -16.16 6.97 11.14
N SER A 12 -15.05 6.45 10.61
CA SER A 12 -14.75 5.01 10.58
C SER A 12 -13.29 4.72 10.88
N LYS A 13 -12.97 3.50 11.34
CA LYS A 13 -11.59 3.02 11.50
C LYS A 13 -11.03 2.37 10.22
N ASN A 14 -11.83 2.26 9.16
CA ASN A 14 -11.41 1.70 7.87
C ASN A 14 -10.48 2.66 7.14
N GLY A 15 -9.50 2.12 6.40
CA GLY A 15 -8.44 2.91 5.76
C GLY A 15 -8.91 4.02 4.81
N ASP A 16 -10.13 3.92 4.30
CA ASP A 16 -10.67 4.88 3.32
C ASP A 16 -11.43 6.03 4.00
N ASN A 17 -11.96 5.82 5.21
CA ASN A 17 -12.76 6.78 5.98
C ASN A 17 -12.13 7.10 7.36
N LEU A 18 -10.85 6.78 7.55
CA LEU A 18 -10.14 7.02 8.80
C LEU A 18 -9.86 8.51 8.99
N ILE A 19 -10.41 9.08 10.06
CA ILE A 19 -10.05 10.42 10.52
C ILE A 19 -9.22 10.27 11.80
N SER A 20 -7.90 10.26 11.66
CA SER A 20 -6.96 10.05 12.77
C SER A 20 -7.13 11.08 13.89
N TYR A 21 -7.59 12.29 13.57
CA TYR A 21 -7.88 13.35 14.56
C TYR A 21 -8.99 13.00 15.55
N VAL A 22 -9.82 11.99 15.27
CA VAL A 22 -10.90 11.56 16.17
C VAL A 22 -10.45 10.42 17.07
N PHE A 23 -9.59 9.54 16.56
CA PHE A 23 -9.30 8.26 17.19
C PHE A 23 -7.98 8.21 17.96
N LYS A 24 -7.17 9.28 17.90
CA LYS A 24 -5.89 9.34 18.59
C LYS A 24 -5.90 10.50 19.57
N ASP A 25 -5.62 10.21 20.84
CA ASP A 25 -5.37 11.18 21.92
C ASP A 25 -4.01 11.89 21.72
N GLU A 26 -3.75 12.39 20.52
CA GLU A 26 -2.53 13.12 20.15
C GLU A 26 -2.88 14.57 19.83
N SER A 27 -1.99 15.52 20.15
CA SER A 27 -2.23 16.93 19.87
C SER A 27 -2.31 17.20 18.36
N PHE A 28 -3.12 18.18 17.96
CA PHE A 28 -3.30 18.55 16.55
C PHE A 28 -1.96 18.88 15.86
N LEU A 29 -1.08 19.63 16.53
CA LEU A 29 0.26 19.97 16.03
C LEU A 29 1.12 18.72 15.77
N PHE A 30 1.02 17.71 16.63
CA PHE A 30 1.73 16.45 16.46
C PHE A 30 1.20 15.65 15.26
N LEU A 31 -0.13 15.57 15.10
CA LEU A 31 -0.76 14.93 13.96
C LEU A 31 -0.43 15.64 12.64
N LEU A 32 -0.35 16.98 12.65
CA LEU A 32 0.09 17.76 11.51
C LEU A 32 1.57 17.50 11.16
N LYS A 33 2.46 17.50 12.16
CA LYS A 33 3.88 17.12 11.97
C LYS A 33 3.99 15.73 11.35
N LYS A 34 3.22 14.76 11.86
CA LYS A 34 3.15 13.40 11.33
C LYS A 34 2.66 13.35 9.88
N ALA A 35 1.63 14.12 9.54
CA ALA A 35 1.14 14.20 8.16
C ALA A 35 2.21 14.76 7.21
N ILE A 36 2.88 15.85 7.60
CA ILE A 36 3.92 16.51 6.79
C ILE A 36 5.13 15.59 6.60
N VAL A 37 5.67 15.03 7.69
CA VAL A 37 6.82 14.12 7.64
C VAL A 37 6.46 12.87 6.82
N GLY A 38 5.25 12.36 7.00
CA GLY A 38 4.76 11.22 6.25
C GLY A 38 4.59 11.48 4.75
N ILE A 39 4.18 12.68 4.34
CA ILE A 39 4.19 13.13 2.94
C ILE A 39 5.63 13.13 2.39
N ALA A 40 6.58 13.67 3.14
CA ALA A 40 7.98 13.71 2.71
C ALA A 40 8.56 12.30 2.49
N PHE A 41 8.26 11.35 3.37
CA PHE A 41 8.73 9.96 3.22
C PHE A 41 7.97 9.19 2.13
N ARG A 42 6.63 9.18 2.15
CA ARG A 42 5.83 8.38 1.21
C ARG A 42 5.68 9.01 -0.17
N TYR A 43 5.62 10.32 -0.30
CA TYR A 43 5.48 10.96 -1.62
C TYR A 43 6.80 11.54 -2.12
N GLY A 44 7.71 11.95 -1.21
CA GLY A 44 9.04 12.43 -1.58
C GLY A 44 10.07 11.31 -1.77
N PHE A 45 10.52 10.66 -0.69
CA PHE A 45 11.58 9.65 -0.76
C PHE A 45 11.23 8.46 -1.66
N MET A 46 9.99 7.98 -1.60
CA MET A 46 9.55 6.86 -2.44
C MET A 46 9.54 7.19 -3.93
N ALA A 47 9.59 8.47 -4.32
CA ALA A 47 9.77 8.88 -5.71
C ALA A 47 11.09 8.35 -6.32
N LEU A 48 12.07 7.98 -5.49
CA LEU A 48 13.34 7.43 -5.95
C LEU A 48 13.27 5.93 -6.30
N SER A 49 12.18 5.27 -5.95
CA SER A 49 12.05 3.81 -6.03
C SER A 49 10.72 3.32 -6.60
N ASN A 50 9.69 4.18 -6.59
CA ASN A 50 8.36 3.88 -7.09
C ASN A 50 8.03 4.79 -8.28
N LEU A 51 7.99 4.20 -9.49
CA LEU A 51 7.81 4.93 -10.75
C LEU A 51 6.56 5.83 -10.76
N PRO A 52 5.34 5.35 -10.43
CA PRO A 52 4.16 6.22 -10.31
C PRO A 52 4.39 7.48 -9.45
N ILE A 53 5.11 7.34 -8.34
CA ILE A 53 5.41 8.47 -7.45
C ILE A 53 6.51 9.37 -8.06
N THR A 54 7.49 8.79 -8.78
CA THR A 54 8.46 9.57 -9.58
C THR A 54 7.74 10.46 -10.60
N ILE A 55 6.80 9.89 -11.36
CA ILE A 55 6.02 10.59 -12.38
C ILE A 55 5.22 11.72 -11.75
N LEU A 56 4.58 11.47 -10.59
CA LEU A 56 3.87 12.50 -9.84
C LEU A 56 4.78 13.66 -9.44
N ASN A 57 5.97 13.39 -8.90
CA ASN A 57 6.90 14.45 -8.51
C ASN A 57 7.37 15.27 -9.71
N ILE A 58 7.66 14.62 -10.84
CA ILE A 58 7.99 15.32 -12.10
C ILE A 58 6.81 16.19 -12.54
N ALA A 59 5.57 15.70 -12.43
CA ALA A 59 4.38 16.46 -12.74
C ALA A 59 4.22 17.67 -11.80
N VAL A 60 4.44 17.52 -10.49
CA VAL A 60 4.40 18.65 -9.54
C VAL A 60 5.43 19.72 -9.91
N VAL A 61 6.67 19.33 -10.19
CA VAL A 61 7.73 20.28 -10.62
C VAL A 61 7.34 20.95 -11.95
N THR A 62 6.80 20.20 -12.90
CA THR A 62 6.32 20.72 -14.19
C THR A 62 5.17 21.71 -13.99
N ALA A 63 4.24 21.41 -13.08
CA ALA A 63 3.13 22.30 -12.73
C ALA A 63 3.63 23.62 -12.15
N PHE A 64 4.64 23.58 -11.26
CA PHE A 64 5.28 24.80 -10.75
C PHE A 64 5.93 25.63 -11.85
N ILE A 65 6.64 24.99 -12.80
CA ILE A 65 7.24 25.70 -13.95
C ILE A 65 6.17 26.33 -14.83
N LEU A 66 5.10 25.59 -15.14
CA LEU A 66 3.97 26.09 -15.94
C LEU A 66 3.22 27.22 -15.24
N MET A 67 3.05 27.13 -13.92
CA MET A 67 2.44 28.16 -13.09
C MET A 67 3.21 29.48 -13.20
N ILE A 68 4.54 29.44 -13.02
CA ILE A 68 5.40 30.62 -13.14
C ILE A 68 5.35 31.16 -14.58
N TYR A 69 5.49 30.29 -15.58
CA TYR A 69 5.48 30.67 -16.99
C TYR A 69 4.17 31.36 -17.40
N TYR A 70 3.02 30.73 -17.16
CA TYR A 70 1.72 31.30 -17.53
C TYR A 70 1.32 32.46 -16.62
N GLY A 71 1.69 32.44 -15.34
CA GLY A 71 1.47 33.54 -14.41
C GLY A 71 2.16 34.83 -14.88
N ILE A 72 3.43 34.75 -15.27
CA ILE A 72 4.18 35.89 -15.83
C ILE A 72 3.62 36.28 -17.19
N LYS A 73 3.44 35.32 -18.11
CA LYS A 73 3.01 35.59 -19.50
C LYS A 73 1.62 36.21 -19.58
N ARG A 74 0.67 35.74 -18.77
CA ARG A 74 -0.72 36.24 -18.76
C ARG A 74 -0.95 37.36 -17.74
N ARG A 75 0.05 37.68 -16.89
CA ARG A 75 -0.06 38.63 -15.78
C ARG A 75 -1.33 38.40 -14.93
N SER A 76 -1.69 37.14 -14.71
CA SER A 76 -2.95 36.75 -14.08
C SER A 76 -2.71 35.98 -12.80
N VAL A 77 -3.14 36.57 -11.68
CA VAL A 77 -3.12 35.93 -10.36
C VAL A 77 -4.02 34.69 -10.34
N THR A 78 -5.12 34.70 -11.10
CA THR A 78 -6.04 33.57 -11.22
C THR A 78 -5.33 32.29 -11.68
N VAL A 79 -4.39 32.39 -12.63
CA VAL A 79 -3.61 31.24 -13.09
C VAL A 79 -2.77 30.65 -11.95
N VAL A 80 -2.12 31.52 -11.17
CA VAL A 80 -1.31 31.10 -10.02
C VAL A 80 -2.17 30.41 -8.97
N VAL A 81 -3.36 30.95 -8.68
CA VAL A 81 -4.33 30.37 -7.73
C VAL A 81 -4.82 29.00 -8.21
N LEU A 82 -5.14 28.84 -9.50
CA LEU A 82 -5.62 27.56 -10.03
C LEU A 82 -4.55 26.47 -9.99
N PHE A 83 -3.30 26.78 -10.36
CA PHE A 83 -2.20 25.81 -10.24
C PHE A 83 -1.89 25.47 -8.78
N SER A 84 -1.85 26.48 -7.90
CA SER A 84 -1.63 26.28 -6.46
C SER A 84 -2.73 25.40 -5.85
N GLY A 85 -3.99 25.68 -6.16
CA GLY A 85 -5.13 24.87 -5.74
C GLY A 85 -5.02 23.43 -6.24
N SER A 86 -4.65 23.25 -7.51
CA SER A 86 -4.48 21.93 -8.13
C SER A 86 -3.34 21.10 -7.52
N ILE A 87 -2.25 21.75 -7.08
CA ILE A 87 -1.16 21.07 -6.35
C ILE A 87 -1.62 20.76 -4.92
N PHE A 88 -2.37 21.67 -4.30
CA PHE A 88 -2.87 21.51 -2.93
C PHE A 88 -3.84 20.32 -2.79
N THR A 89 -4.64 20.01 -3.81
CA THR A 89 -5.54 18.84 -3.78
C THR A 89 -4.80 17.51 -3.57
N LEU A 90 -3.52 17.41 -3.95
CA LEU A 90 -2.71 16.20 -3.77
C LEU A 90 -2.47 15.84 -2.30
N VAL A 91 -2.49 16.83 -1.40
CA VAL A 91 -2.25 16.63 0.04
C VAL A 91 -3.49 16.83 0.89
N MET A 92 -4.57 17.36 0.32
CA MET A 92 -5.82 17.64 1.03
C MET A 92 -6.35 16.41 1.80
N LEU A 93 -6.37 15.23 1.17
CA LEU A 93 -6.89 14.02 1.82
C LEU A 93 -6.04 13.63 3.04
N THR A 94 -4.71 13.74 2.95
CA THR A 94 -3.80 13.50 4.08
C THR A 94 -4.00 14.53 5.20
N LEU A 95 -4.26 15.80 4.85
CA LEU A 95 -4.56 16.85 5.82
C LEU A 95 -5.89 16.63 6.53
N VAL A 96 -6.92 16.19 5.82
CA VAL A 96 -8.25 15.88 6.37
C VAL A 96 -8.20 14.61 7.25
N GLN A 97 -7.47 13.58 6.82
CA GLN A 97 -7.34 12.32 7.56
C GLN A 97 -6.39 12.43 8.76
N GLY A 98 -5.44 13.36 8.80
CA GLY A 98 -4.44 13.47 9.88
C GLY A 98 -3.44 12.31 9.90
N SER A 99 -3.31 11.64 8.77
CA SER A 99 -2.40 10.54 8.51
C SER A 99 -2.13 10.46 7.03
N VAL A 100 -0.96 9.95 6.67
CA VAL A 100 -0.62 9.77 5.26
C VAL A 100 -1.60 8.82 4.62
N THR A 101 -2.20 9.29 3.53
CA THR A 101 -3.17 8.53 2.76
C THR A 101 -2.45 7.38 2.03
N PRO A 102 -2.97 6.14 2.08
CA PRO A 102 -2.39 5.02 1.32
C PRO A 102 -2.50 5.27 -0.18
N TYR A 103 -1.54 4.77 -0.98
CA TYR A 103 -1.49 5.09 -2.43
C TYR A 103 -2.77 4.71 -3.18
N ARG A 104 -3.45 3.63 -2.75
CA ARG A 104 -4.70 3.15 -3.35
C ARG A 104 -5.86 4.14 -3.29
N ALA A 105 -5.85 5.06 -2.32
CA ALA A 105 -6.89 6.09 -2.17
C ALA A 105 -6.54 7.39 -2.93
N CYS A 106 -5.33 7.50 -3.46
CA CYS A 106 -4.83 8.69 -4.14
C CYS A 106 -5.12 8.70 -5.65
N GLN A 107 -6.35 8.37 -6.07
CA GLN A 107 -6.74 8.31 -7.49
C GLN A 107 -6.48 9.63 -8.24
N VAL A 108 -6.58 10.77 -7.53
CA VAL A 108 -6.30 12.11 -8.06
C VAL A 108 -4.89 12.28 -8.62
N PHE A 109 -3.90 11.49 -8.17
CA PHE A 109 -2.51 11.59 -8.61
C PHE A 109 -2.35 11.30 -10.11
N GLY A 110 -3.07 10.30 -10.61
CA GLY A 110 -3.05 9.93 -12.03
C GLY A 110 -3.63 11.05 -12.89
N PHE A 111 -4.82 11.56 -12.51
CA PHE A 111 -5.49 12.64 -13.22
C PHE A 111 -4.66 13.93 -13.24
N PHE A 112 -4.13 14.34 -12.08
CA PHE A 112 -3.27 15.51 -11.99
C PHE A 112 -2.03 15.38 -12.87
N SER A 113 -1.34 14.23 -12.81
CA SER A 113 -0.12 14.00 -13.60
C SER A 113 -0.41 14.06 -15.09
N ALA A 114 -1.47 13.36 -15.55
CA ALA A 114 -1.88 13.36 -16.95
C ALA A 114 -2.24 14.78 -17.44
N PHE A 115 -3.01 15.53 -16.66
CA PHE A 115 -3.39 16.90 -16.98
C PHE A 115 -2.16 17.82 -17.14
N VAL A 116 -1.20 17.76 -16.22
CA VAL A 116 0.00 18.59 -16.28
C VAL A 116 0.88 18.24 -17.48
N PHE A 117 1.09 16.95 -17.75
CA PHE A 117 1.86 16.53 -18.93
C PHE A 117 1.17 16.91 -20.23
N MET A 118 -0.16 16.84 -20.29
CA MET A 118 -0.93 17.31 -21.44
C MET A 118 -0.70 18.82 -21.67
N LEU A 119 -0.77 19.65 -20.62
CA LEU A 119 -0.50 21.09 -20.74
C LEU A 119 0.94 21.39 -21.19
N ALA A 120 1.92 20.66 -20.64
CA ALA A 120 3.32 20.80 -21.04
C ALA A 120 3.53 20.39 -22.50
N PHE A 121 2.92 19.29 -22.93
CA PHE A 121 2.98 18.81 -24.31
C PHE A 121 2.33 19.81 -25.27
N GLN A 122 1.14 20.32 -24.93
CA GLN A 122 0.44 21.33 -25.71
C GLN A 122 1.27 22.62 -25.87
N LEU A 123 1.94 23.06 -24.79
CA LEU A 123 2.83 24.23 -24.84
C LEU A 123 3.95 24.05 -25.87
N VAL A 124 4.57 22.87 -25.92
CA VAL A 124 5.61 22.55 -26.91
C VAL A 124 5.02 22.51 -28.32
N GLN A 125 3.88 21.86 -28.52
CA GLN A 125 3.25 21.73 -29.84
C GLN A 125 2.81 23.07 -30.44
N GLN A 126 2.28 23.97 -29.61
CA GLN A 126 1.85 25.31 -30.03
C GLN A 126 3.01 26.31 -30.18
N SER A 127 4.21 25.97 -29.73
CA SER A 127 5.37 26.85 -29.85
C SER A 127 5.89 26.91 -31.30
N LYS A 128 6.55 28.03 -31.64
CA LYS A 128 7.29 28.21 -32.91
C LYS A 128 8.60 27.40 -32.98
N ARG A 129 8.80 26.45 -32.06
CA ARG A 129 10.02 25.62 -32.00
C ARG A 129 10.12 24.70 -33.22
N THR A 130 11.34 24.25 -33.50
CA THR A 130 11.64 23.37 -34.64
C THR A 130 10.87 22.05 -34.55
N SER A 131 10.49 21.49 -35.70
CA SER A 131 9.80 20.20 -35.79
C SER A 131 10.58 19.06 -35.12
N ARG A 132 11.92 19.17 -35.08
CA ARG A 132 12.79 18.23 -34.36
C ARG A 132 12.50 18.19 -32.86
N LEU A 133 12.33 19.35 -32.19
CA LEU A 133 12.02 19.38 -30.76
C LEU A 133 10.64 18.77 -30.48
N LYS A 134 9.65 19.04 -31.33
CA LYS A 134 8.30 18.47 -31.22
C LYS A 134 8.33 16.95 -31.36
N ALA A 135 9.12 16.44 -32.30
CA ALA A 135 9.34 15.00 -32.48
C ALA A 135 10.03 14.37 -31.25
N VAL A 136 11.08 14.98 -30.73
CA VAL A 136 11.78 14.50 -29.52
C VAL A 136 10.83 14.42 -28.33
N VAL A 137 10.05 15.46 -28.08
CA VAL A 137 9.07 15.47 -26.97
C VAL A 137 7.98 14.41 -27.19
N GLY A 138 7.53 14.21 -28.43
CA GLY A 138 6.62 13.11 -28.78
C GLY A 138 7.19 11.73 -28.48
N ILE A 139 8.45 11.48 -28.88
CA ILE A 139 9.14 10.22 -28.60
C ILE A 139 9.29 10.00 -27.09
N LEU A 140 9.67 11.03 -26.33
CA LEU A 140 9.78 10.95 -24.87
C LEU A 140 8.44 10.63 -24.22
N ALA A 141 7.34 11.21 -24.71
CA ALA A 141 6.00 10.87 -24.22
C ALA A 141 5.65 9.39 -24.52
N CYS A 142 5.96 8.90 -25.72
CA CYS A 142 5.78 7.48 -26.05
C CYS A 142 6.61 6.56 -25.17
N LEU A 143 7.88 6.90 -24.92
CA LEU A 143 8.77 6.15 -24.02
C LEU A 143 8.23 6.15 -22.58
N LEU A 144 7.69 7.28 -22.10
CA LEU A 144 7.07 7.37 -20.78
C LEU A 144 5.84 6.45 -20.67
N VAL A 145 4.97 6.43 -21.69
CA VAL A 145 3.81 5.53 -21.73
C VAL A 145 4.25 4.07 -21.79
N PHE A 146 5.26 3.75 -22.62
CA PHE A 146 5.83 2.41 -22.69
C PHE A 146 6.40 1.96 -21.34
N HIS A 147 7.11 2.84 -20.65
CA HIS A 147 7.66 2.55 -19.32
C HIS A 147 6.58 2.35 -18.27
N GLN A 148 5.47 3.12 -18.32
CA GLN A 148 4.30 2.90 -17.47
C GLN A 148 3.64 1.54 -17.75
N ALA A 149 3.47 1.17 -19.02
CA ALA A 149 2.92 -0.12 -19.41
C ALA A 149 3.81 -1.29 -18.92
N ASN A 150 5.12 -1.16 -19.07
CA ASN A 150 6.08 -2.14 -18.57
C ASN A 150 6.02 -2.27 -17.03
N ASN A 151 5.93 -1.15 -16.31
CA ASN A 151 5.78 -1.17 -14.85
C ASN A 151 4.47 -1.83 -14.41
N LEU A 152 3.36 -1.55 -15.10
CA LEU A 152 2.08 -2.20 -14.84
C LEU A 152 2.13 -3.71 -15.09
N ASN A 153 2.73 -4.13 -16.21
CA ASN A 153 2.94 -5.55 -16.50
C ASN A 153 3.79 -6.24 -15.42
N ARG A 154 4.83 -5.56 -14.92
CA ARG A 154 5.63 -6.06 -13.78
C ARG A 154 4.77 -6.20 -12.52
N CYS A 155 3.88 -5.26 -12.22
CA CYS A 155 2.96 -5.39 -11.09
C CYS A 155 2.06 -6.64 -11.23
N PHE A 156 1.46 -6.85 -12.41
CA PHE A 156 0.64 -8.05 -12.67
C PHE A 156 1.44 -9.35 -12.55
N TYR A 157 2.68 -9.36 -13.03
CA TYR A 157 3.56 -10.51 -12.89
C TYR A 157 3.86 -10.83 -11.41
N ILE A 158 4.18 -9.81 -10.61
CA ILE A 158 4.44 -9.98 -9.17
C ILE A 158 3.19 -10.52 -8.46
N ASP A 159 2.01 -9.97 -8.76
CA ASP A 159 0.76 -10.44 -8.17
C ASP A 159 0.41 -11.86 -8.61
N HIS A 160 0.72 -12.23 -9.85
CA HIS A 160 0.56 -13.59 -10.33
C HIS A 160 1.49 -14.57 -9.58
N LEU A 161 2.77 -14.24 -9.42
CA LEU A 161 3.71 -15.05 -8.62
C LEU A 161 3.23 -15.22 -7.18
N ARG A 162 2.77 -14.12 -6.57
CA ARG A 162 2.19 -14.14 -5.23
C ARG A 162 0.95 -15.03 -5.17
N TYR A 163 0.03 -14.90 -6.12
CA TYR A 163 -1.18 -15.72 -6.19
C TYR A 163 -0.84 -17.21 -6.29
N GLN A 164 0.09 -17.59 -7.18
CA GLN A 164 0.54 -18.97 -7.31
C GLN A 164 1.17 -19.50 -6.00
N GLN A 165 1.92 -18.66 -5.28
CA GLN A 165 2.44 -19.04 -3.96
C GLN A 165 1.30 -19.27 -2.95
N ASP A 166 0.30 -18.39 -2.91
CA ASP A 166 -0.86 -18.52 -2.00
C ASP A 166 -1.65 -19.80 -2.32
N VAL A 167 -1.92 -20.08 -3.60
CA VAL A 167 -2.59 -21.30 -4.10
C VAL A 167 -1.82 -22.56 -3.70
N ASN A 168 -0.51 -22.58 -3.95
CA ASN A 168 0.33 -23.73 -3.59
C ASN A 168 0.33 -23.96 -2.07
N THR A 169 0.39 -22.87 -1.28
CA THR A 169 0.33 -22.95 0.19
C THR A 169 -0.99 -23.55 0.65
N VAL A 170 -2.11 -23.06 0.10
CA VAL A 170 -3.46 -23.58 0.40
C VAL A 170 -3.58 -25.05 0.05
N ASN A 171 -3.18 -25.45 -1.16
CA ASN A 171 -3.29 -26.84 -1.61
C ASN A 171 -2.43 -27.79 -0.75
N MET A 172 -1.17 -27.44 -0.47
CA MET A 172 -0.31 -28.27 0.38
C MET A 172 -0.84 -28.39 1.81
N LEU A 173 -1.31 -27.27 2.36
CA LEU A 173 -1.84 -27.24 3.72
C LEU A 173 -3.15 -28.01 3.81
N ALA A 174 -4.09 -27.78 2.90
CA ALA A 174 -5.38 -28.45 2.88
C ALA A 174 -5.23 -29.96 2.66
N ALA A 175 -4.31 -30.39 1.78
CA ALA A 175 -3.99 -31.80 1.59
C ALA A 175 -3.50 -32.43 2.91
N ARG A 176 -2.57 -31.78 3.62
CA ARG A 176 -2.06 -32.29 4.90
C ARG A 176 -3.14 -32.33 5.99
N VAL A 177 -3.89 -31.25 6.15
CA VAL A 177 -4.95 -31.16 7.16
C VAL A 177 -6.03 -32.23 6.91
N THR A 178 -6.44 -32.43 5.65
CA THR A 178 -7.45 -33.42 5.27
C THR A 178 -6.95 -34.86 5.40
N SER A 179 -5.64 -35.11 5.20
CA SER A 179 -5.07 -36.45 5.32
C SER A 179 -4.80 -36.88 6.77
N GLU A 180 -4.48 -35.93 7.65
CA GLU A 180 -4.01 -36.22 9.02
C GLU A 180 -5.07 -35.97 10.10
N PHE A 181 -6.14 -35.21 9.82
CA PHE A 181 -7.10 -34.75 10.83
C PHE A 181 -8.57 -34.90 10.40
N ASP A 182 -9.47 -34.98 11.38
CA ASP A 182 -10.93 -35.07 11.13
C ASP A 182 -11.56 -33.69 10.85
N VAL A 183 -11.34 -33.19 9.63
CA VAL A 183 -11.93 -31.94 9.12
C VAL A 183 -13.43 -32.00 8.84
N THR A 184 -14.00 -33.22 8.77
CA THR A 184 -15.43 -33.39 8.47
C THR A 184 -16.25 -33.02 9.70
N ASN A 185 -15.79 -33.40 10.89
CA ASN A 185 -16.49 -33.11 12.13
C ASN A 185 -15.99 -31.84 12.81
N LYS A 186 -14.69 -31.56 12.75
CA LYS A 186 -14.06 -30.45 13.49
C LYS A 186 -13.83 -29.21 12.60
N PRO A 187 -14.07 -27.99 13.11
CA PRO A 187 -13.68 -26.77 12.43
C PRO A 187 -12.15 -26.60 12.36
N VAL A 188 -11.69 -25.84 11.37
CA VAL A 188 -10.27 -25.51 11.18
C VAL A 188 -10.05 -24.03 11.46
N VAL A 189 -9.15 -23.73 12.38
CA VAL A 189 -8.83 -22.37 12.85
C VAL A 189 -7.41 -22.03 12.45
N PHE A 190 -7.27 -20.95 11.69
CA PHE A 190 -6.00 -20.47 11.16
C PHE A 190 -5.53 -19.26 11.94
N THR A 191 -4.26 -19.27 12.34
CA THR A 191 -3.59 -18.17 13.04
C THR A 191 -2.29 -17.78 12.35
N GLY A 192 -1.67 -16.70 12.81
CA GLY A 192 -0.37 -16.29 12.32
C GLY A 192 -0.36 -15.54 10.98
N LYS A 193 0.84 -15.34 10.44
CA LYS A 193 1.07 -14.63 9.17
C LYS A 193 2.02 -15.41 8.28
N ASN A 194 1.52 -15.90 7.15
CA ASN A 194 2.38 -16.50 6.14
C ASN A 194 3.27 -15.43 5.47
N GLU A 195 4.57 -15.66 5.41
CA GLU A 195 5.47 -14.76 4.71
C GLU A 195 5.50 -15.04 3.20
N VAL A 196 5.56 -13.98 2.41
CA VAL A 196 5.80 -14.09 0.97
C VAL A 196 7.26 -14.47 0.71
N SER A 197 7.52 -15.19 -0.38
CA SER A 197 8.88 -15.60 -0.76
C SER A 197 9.83 -14.42 -0.97
N ASP A 198 11.12 -14.66 -0.80
CA ASP A 198 12.15 -13.64 -0.97
C ASP A 198 12.17 -13.05 -2.39
N ILE A 199 11.76 -13.82 -3.40
CA ILE A 199 11.61 -13.33 -4.77
C ILE A 199 10.58 -12.20 -4.83
N ILE A 200 9.41 -12.38 -4.22
CA ILE A 200 8.37 -11.34 -4.15
C ILE A 200 8.86 -10.16 -3.29
N LYS A 201 9.54 -10.43 -2.17
CA LYS A 201 10.12 -9.37 -1.32
C LYS A 201 11.11 -8.50 -2.10
N ARG A 202 12.01 -9.08 -2.90
CA ARG A 202 12.97 -8.34 -3.75
C ARG A 202 12.29 -7.38 -4.73
N TYR A 203 11.10 -7.72 -5.22
CA TYR A 203 10.36 -6.85 -6.13
C TYR A 203 9.53 -5.77 -5.44
N THR A 204 9.22 -5.95 -4.15
CA THR A 204 8.25 -5.12 -3.41
C THR A 204 8.86 -4.32 -2.26
N GLN A 205 10.13 -4.56 -1.93
CA GLN A 205 10.86 -3.94 -0.82
C GLN A 205 12.19 -3.37 -1.32
N LEU A 206 12.64 -2.28 -0.70
CA LEU A 206 13.99 -1.78 -0.93
C LEU A 206 15.00 -2.65 -0.23
N ASP A 207 15.99 -3.07 -0.99
CA ASP A 207 17.16 -3.76 -0.46
C ASP A 207 18.02 -2.78 0.37
N SER A 208 18.47 -3.25 1.53
CA SER A 208 19.35 -2.54 2.46
C SER A 208 20.66 -2.06 1.83
N GLU A 209 21.13 -2.75 0.78
CA GLU A 209 22.34 -2.41 0.04
C GLU A 209 22.15 -1.26 -0.96
N THR A 210 20.91 -0.84 -1.21
CA THR A 210 20.64 0.26 -2.14
C THR A 210 20.96 1.62 -1.52
N TRP A 211 21.39 2.57 -2.36
CA TRP A 211 21.65 3.93 -1.90
C TRP A 211 20.36 4.64 -1.45
N GLN A 212 19.22 4.29 -2.05
CA GLN A 212 17.90 4.81 -1.66
C GLN A 212 17.55 4.40 -0.23
N TYR A 213 17.79 3.14 0.14
CA TYR A 213 17.59 2.66 1.52
C TYR A 213 18.48 3.42 2.51
N ARG A 214 19.78 3.54 2.20
CA ARG A 214 20.73 4.29 3.06
C ARG A 214 20.31 5.75 3.24
N LEU A 215 19.88 6.39 2.15
CA LEU A 215 19.41 7.76 2.19
C LEU A 215 18.16 7.90 3.05
N PHE A 216 17.18 7.00 2.89
CA PHE A 216 15.97 6.97 3.72
C PHE A 216 16.30 6.82 5.21
N ARG A 217 17.16 5.87 5.58
CA ARG A 217 17.53 5.65 6.99
C ARG A 217 18.31 6.83 7.58
N LYS A 218 19.17 7.47 6.77
CA LYS A 218 19.88 8.69 7.19
C LYS A 218 18.92 9.84 7.47
N THR A 219 17.90 10.03 6.64
CA THR A 219 16.93 11.11 6.80
C THR A 219 15.91 10.83 7.90
N GLU A 220 15.51 9.57 8.08
CA GLU A 220 14.75 9.09 9.25
C GLU A 220 15.47 9.45 10.55
N LYS A 221 16.77 9.10 10.65
CA LYS A 221 17.58 9.40 11.84
C LYS A 221 17.74 10.91 12.07
N ALA A 222 17.90 11.70 11.01
CA ALA A 222 18.06 13.15 11.12
C ALA A 222 16.78 13.88 11.58
N LEU A 223 15.60 13.33 11.25
CA LEU A 223 14.30 13.93 11.60
C LEU A 223 13.77 13.47 12.96
N ASP A 224 14.44 12.51 13.61
CA ASP A 224 14.03 11.88 14.88
C ASP A 224 12.53 11.52 14.90
N PHE A 225 12.08 10.91 13.80
CA PHE A 225 10.68 10.58 13.60
C PHE A 225 10.50 9.06 13.62
N PRO A 226 9.67 8.49 14.51
CA PRO A 226 9.54 7.04 14.62
C PRO A 226 8.66 6.50 13.48
N THR A 227 9.27 6.26 12.32
CA THR A 227 8.56 5.79 11.12
C THR A 227 7.98 4.40 11.30
N GLU A 228 8.54 3.57 12.18
CA GLU A 228 7.97 2.28 12.56
C GLU A 228 6.56 2.45 13.14
N LYS A 229 6.43 3.28 14.18
CA LYS A 229 5.16 3.51 14.89
C LYS A 229 4.11 4.17 13.98
N TYR A 230 4.53 5.09 13.11
CA TYR A 230 3.59 5.99 12.42
C TYR A 230 3.43 5.72 10.93
N LEU A 231 4.43 5.16 10.26
CA LEU A 231 4.40 4.79 8.84
C LEU A 231 4.38 3.27 8.63
N LYS A 232 4.48 2.48 9.70
CA LYS A 232 4.56 1.01 9.69
C LYS A 232 5.78 0.49 8.90
N ILE A 233 6.90 1.21 9.03
CA ILE A 233 8.18 0.88 8.37
C ILE A 233 9.15 0.45 9.47
N LYS A 234 9.29 -0.86 9.68
CA LYS A 234 10.19 -1.42 10.70
C LYS A 234 11.53 -1.80 10.08
N ASP A 235 11.60 -2.99 9.48
CA ASP A 235 12.84 -3.56 8.96
C ASP A 235 12.98 -3.35 7.45
N SER A 236 11.89 -3.56 6.70
CA SER A 236 11.87 -3.40 5.25
C SER A 236 11.01 -2.23 4.78
N ILE A 237 11.57 -1.45 3.86
CA ILE A 237 10.89 -0.30 3.25
C ILE A 237 10.09 -0.82 2.06
N LYS A 238 8.77 -0.97 2.22
CA LYS A 238 7.88 -1.44 1.15
C LYS A 238 7.66 -0.36 0.11
N ILE A 239 7.91 -0.70 -1.15
CA ILE A 239 7.74 0.18 -2.32
C ILE A 239 6.25 0.26 -2.72
N SER A 240 5.49 -0.81 -2.45
CA SER A 240 4.05 -0.91 -2.75
C SER A 240 3.21 -1.21 -1.51
N ASP A 241 2.01 -0.62 -1.47
CA ASP A 241 1.03 -0.84 -0.40
C ASP A 241 0.18 -2.10 -0.60
N VAL A 242 0.06 -2.62 -1.82
CA VAL A 242 -0.88 -3.71 -2.16
C VAL A 242 -0.21 -4.82 -2.99
N ILE A 243 0.55 -4.42 -4.01
CA ILE A 243 1.18 -5.37 -4.95
C ILE A 243 2.11 -6.33 -4.20
N GLY A 244 1.95 -7.63 -4.45
CA GLY A 244 2.73 -8.70 -3.84
C GLY A 244 2.42 -8.97 -2.36
N LYS A 245 1.33 -8.43 -1.80
CA LYS A 245 0.85 -8.85 -0.47
C LYS A 245 0.06 -10.16 -0.57
N SER A 246 0.42 -11.14 0.27
CA SER A 246 -0.33 -12.39 0.42
C SER A 246 -1.76 -12.13 0.89
N TYR A 247 -2.71 -12.88 0.32
CA TYR A 247 -4.10 -12.88 0.75
C TYR A 247 -4.25 -13.59 2.11
N LEU A 248 -3.40 -14.59 2.39
CA LEU A 248 -3.57 -15.46 3.56
C LEU A 248 -3.47 -14.69 4.89
N PRO A 249 -2.43 -13.88 5.17
CA PRO A 249 -2.36 -13.12 6.42
C PRO A 249 -3.49 -12.11 6.60
N TRP A 250 -3.99 -11.54 5.50
CA TRP A 250 -5.14 -10.65 5.55
C TRP A 250 -6.42 -11.43 5.88
N GLY A 251 -6.65 -12.57 5.21
CA GLY A 251 -7.82 -13.42 5.41
C GLY A 251 -7.93 -14.01 6.82
N VAL A 252 -6.81 -14.25 7.51
CA VAL A 252 -6.79 -14.71 8.91
C VAL A 252 -7.54 -13.74 9.84
N THR A 253 -7.44 -12.42 9.60
CA THR A 253 -7.94 -11.38 10.52
C THR A 253 -9.00 -10.46 9.89
N ALA A 254 -9.51 -10.80 8.71
CA ALA A 254 -10.42 -9.94 7.97
C ALA A 254 -11.81 -9.84 8.63
N PHE A 255 -12.35 -8.62 8.71
CA PHE A 255 -13.76 -8.29 9.05
C PHE A 255 -14.31 -8.77 10.41
N GLY A 256 -13.47 -9.31 11.30
CA GLY A 256 -13.81 -9.56 12.70
C GLY A 256 -14.49 -10.91 12.99
N GLU A 257 -14.96 -11.60 11.97
CA GLU A 257 -15.34 -13.02 12.05
C GLU A 257 -14.10 -13.92 11.86
N VAL A 258 -14.13 -15.12 12.43
CA VAL A 258 -12.99 -16.04 12.44
C VAL A 258 -12.74 -16.58 11.04
N ASN A 259 -11.64 -16.15 10.43
CA ASN A 259 -11.10 -16.68 9.16
C ASN A 259 -12.07 -16.71 7.96
N THR A 260 -13.20 -15.99 7.99
CA THR A 260 -14.25 -16.07 6.95
C THR A 260 -13.70 -15.90 5.52
N GLU A 261 -12.89 -14.86 5.29
CA GLU A 261 -12.32 -14.58 3.98
C GLU A 261 -11.28 -15.63 3.56
N LEU A 262 -10.50 -16.13 4.53
CA LEU A 262 -9.55 -17.19 4.26
C LEU A 262 -10.27 -18.50 3.88
N LEU A 263 -11.33 -18.88 4.60
CA LEU A 263 -12.13 -20.07 4.31
C LEU A 263 -12.81 -20.00 2.94
N LYS A 264 -13.27 -18.82 2.50
CA LYS A 264 -13.76 -18.61 1.12
C LYS A 264 -12.67 -18.92 0.09
N PHE A 265 -11.42 -18.56 0.37
CA PHE A 265 -10.31 -18.86 -0.53
C PHE A 265 -9.99 -20.36 -0.56
N PHE A 266 -10.05 -21.06 0.59
CA PHE A 266 -9.97 -22.53 0.61
C PHE A 266 -11.10 -23.18 -0.21
N SER A 267 -12.34 -22.72 -0.04
CA SER A 267 -13.51 -23.23 -0.77
C SER A 267 -13.37 -23.00 -2.28
N TYR A 268 -12.84 -21.85 -2.70
CA TYR A 268 -12.54 -21.57 -4.10
C TYR A 268 -11.51 -22.55 -4.70
N GLU A 269 -10.54 -22.99 -3.90
CA GLU A 269 -9.56 -24.02 -4.28
C GLU A 269 -10.07 -25.46 -4.10
N GLY A 270 -11.34 -25.64 -3.69
CA GLY A 270 -12.01 -26.94 -3.56
C GLY A 270 -11.98 -27.57 -2.16
N PHE A 271 -11.62 -26.81 -1.13
CA PHE A 271 -11.55 -27.28 0.26
C PHE A 271 -12.57 -26.58 1.15
N ASP A 272 -13.62 -27.29 1.53
CA ASP A 272 -14.69 -26.75 2.38
C ASP A 272 -14.44 -27.11 3.87
N PHE A 273 -13.77 -26.21 4.58
CA PHE A 273 -13.57 -26.34 6.02
C PHE A 273 -14.65 -25.63 6.83
N LYS A 274 -15.06 -26.26 7.93
CA LYS A 274 -15.99 -25.67 8.90
C LYS A 274 -15.32 -24.49 9.61
N GLN A 275 -16.07 -23.40 9.75
CA GLN A 275 -15.64 -22.21 10.46
C GLN A 275 -15.67 -22.42 11.99
N GLY A 276 -14.60 -22.00 12.68
CA GLY A 276 -14.53 -22.03 14.14
C GLY A 276 -15.24 -20.86 14.81
N THR A 277 -15.46 -20.98 16.13
CA THR A 277 -16.02 -19.87 16.93
C THR A 277 -14.93 -18.90 17.38
N LYS A 278 -15.34 -17.74 17.90
CA LYS A 278 -14.41 -16.74 18.41
C LYS A 278 -13.61 -17.26 19.61
N GLU A 279 -14.24 -18.04 20.47
CA GLU A 279 -13.61 -18.66 21.63
C GLU A 279 -12.48 -19.62 21.20
N MET A 280 -12.74 -20.45 20.17
CA MET A 280 -11.73 -21.32 19.57
C MET A 280 -10.58 -20.51 18.97
N TYR A 281 -10.88 -19.37 18.34
CA TYR A 281 -9.85 -18.49 17.80
C TYR A 281 -8.98 -17.83 18.88
N ASP A 282 -9.60 -17.37 19.97
CA ASP A 282 -8.87 -16.78 21.09
C ASP A 282 -7.97 -17.82 21.79
N GLU A 283 -8.47 -19.05 21.96
CA GLU A 283 -7.66 -20.20 22.44
C GLU A 283 -6.52 -20.52 21.47
N ALA A 284 -6.82 -20.57 20.16
CA ALA A 284 -5.85 -20.80 19.11
C ALA A 284 -4.70 -19.79 19.14
N LEU A 285 -5.00 -18.50 19.37
CA LEU A 285 -3.98 -17.45 19.46
C LEU A 285 -3.04 -17.63 20.66
N VAL A 286 -3.51 -18.23 21.76
CA VAL A 286 -2.66 -18.54 22.92
C VAL A 286 -1.75 -19.71 22.59
N SER A 287 -2.30 -20.80 22.07
CA SER A 287 -1.56 -22.02 21.73
C SER A 287 -0.55 -21.82 20.60
N ALA A 288 -0.89 -21.01 19.58
CA ALA A 288 -0.04 -20.75 18.43
C ALA A 288 1.29 -20.05 18.79
N LYS A 289 1.39 -19.40 19.96
CA LYS A 289 2.63 -18.73 20.41
C LYS A 289 3.79 -19.70 20.65
N SER A 290 3.49 -20.94 21.01
CA SER A 290 4.47 -22.00 21.26
C SER A 290 4.54 -23.04 20.14
N MET A 291 3.74 -22.89 19.08
CA MET A 291 3.72 -23.80 17.94
C MET A 291 4.77 -23.40 16.90
N GLU A 292 5.26 -24.41 16.19
CA GLU A 292 6.05 -24.18 14.98
C GLU A 292 5.19 -23.50 13.89
N SER A 293 5.88 -22.88 12.94
CA SER A 293 5.21 -22.16 11.83
C SER A 293 5.12 -23.05 10.60
N TRP A 294 4.01 -22.97 9.87
CA TRP A 294 3.88 -23.63 8.57
C TRP A 294 5.07 -23.27 7.66
N PRO A 295 5.73 -24.24 6.99
CA PRO A 295 5.33 -25.64 6.74
C PRO A 295 5.92 -26.71 7.66
N GLN A 296 6.51 -26.31 8.80
CA GLN A 296 7.22 -27.23 9.69
C GLN A 296 6.28 -28.21 10.41
N GLN A 297 6.82 -29.36 10.84
CA GLN A 297 6.09 -30.33 11.64
C GLN A 297 5.73 -29.69 13.00
N GLY A 298 4.48 -29.84 13.44
CA GLY A 298 3.97 -29.17 14.64
C GLY A 298 3.27 -27.83 14.39
N ALA A 299 3.19 -27.37 13.13
CA ALA A 299 2.39 -26.21 12.75
C ALA A 299 0.87 -26.48 12.69
N ILE A 300 0.47 -27.75 12.72
CA ILE A 300 -0.93 -28.19 12.75
C ILE A 300 -1.11 -29.08 13.98
N VAL A 301 -2.10 -28.79 14.81
CA VAL A 301 -2.39 -29.52 16.05
C VAL A 301 -3.90 -29.75 16.19
N ASP A 302 -4.29 -30.94 16.62
CA ASP A 302 -5.67 -31.24 17.03
C ASP A 302 -5.87 -30.74 18.47
N MET A 303 -6.76 -29.77 18.65
CA MET A 303 -7.11 -29.19 19.95
C MET A 303 -8.28 -29.93 20.62
N GLY A 304 -8.69 -31.09 20.09
CA GLY A 304 -9.88 -31.82 20.52
C GLY A 304 -11.13 -31.31 19.82
N GLU A 305 -11.54 -30.07 20.11
CA GLU A 305 -12.76 -29.46 19.56
C GLU A 305 -12.57 -28.86 18.16
N PHE A 306 -11.34 -28.49 17.81
CA PHE A 306 -11.01 -27.87 16.51
C PHE A 306 -9.57 -28.22 16.10
N ILE A 307 -9.25 -28.00 14.83
CA ILE A 307 -7.89 -28.16 14.29
C ILE A 307 -7.24 -26.79 14.20
N LEU A 308 -6.10 -26.61 14.85
CA LEU A 308 -5.33 -25.37 14.83
C LEU A 308 -4.24 -25.43 13.76
N VAL A 309 -4.20 -24.43 12.88
CA VAL A 309 -3.12 -24.19 11.93
C VAL A 309 -2.40 -22.88 12.26
N ASN A 310 -1.07 -22.93 12.41
CA ASN A 310 -0.23 -21.77 12.63
C ASN A 310 0.58 -21.41 11.37
N PHE A 311 0.26 -20.28 10.73
CA PHE A 311 1.07 -19.75 9.63
C PHE A 311 2.38 -19.07 10.07
N GLY A 312 2.57 -18.83 11.38
CA GLY A 312 3.77 -18.24 11.95
C GLY A 312 3.59 -16.85 12.56
N VAL A 313 4.69 -16.23 13.01
CA VAL A 313 4.66 -15.19 14.04
C VAL A 313 3.80 -13.97 13.67
N GLN A 314 2.85 -13.64 14.55
CA GLN A 314 2.17 -12.35 14.59
C GLN A 314 3.11 -11.30 15.22
N ASN A 315 4.02 -10.72 14.44
CA ASN A 315 4.68 -9.46 14.84
C ASN A 315 3.80 -8.25 14.50
#